data_AF-A0A3C0JLR2-F1
#
_entry.id   AF-A0A3C0JLR2-F1
#
_cell.length_a   1.000
_cell.length_b   1.000
_cell.length_c   1.000
_cell.angle_alpha   90.00
_cell.angle_beta   90.00
_cell.angle_gamma   90.00
#
_symmetry.space_group_name_H-M   'P 1'
#
loop_
_entity.id
_entity.type
_entity.pdbx_description
1 polymer ?
#
loop_
_entity_poly.entity_id
_entity_poly.type
_entity_poly.pdbx_seq_one_letter_code
_entity_poly.pdbx_strand_id
1 'polypeptide(L)'
;MPLNFWMVVCNAENFRITQDRGFNLLGLKPQHRRKVQRIGNGDRILYYVTHKRKFTATATATGSFSEDDTPIWEKEGGADWPYRIEIKPEIVLEDSQYIDANQLAPRLDYVKRWTPENWYMAFQGNLHLLPKADFLLIEEEMKKIKFGKDYKPTPSLLPPSGNRKRKSGSRRHGRPGGQRPAPVAQGAPGAAVPGAVTQAPARTPAAPAPPAAPASSGTAAAE
;
A
#
# COMPACT_ATOMS: atom_id res chain seq x y z
N MET A 1 13.04 -0.38 -16.39
CA MET A 1 12.92 -0.32 -14.91
C MET A 1 11.45 -0.55 -14.58
N PRO A 2 11.11 -1.30 -13.52
CA PRO A 2 9.72 -1.43 -13.09
C PRO A 2 9.14 -0.05 -12.78
N LEU A 3 7.96 0.24 -13.33
CA LEU A 3 7.32 1.55 -13.17
C LEU A 3 6.47 1.54 -11.89
N ASN A 4 5.76 0.44 -11.63
CA ASN A 4 4.89 0.27 -10.47
C ASN A 4 5.04 -1.10 -9.80
N PHE A 5 4.66 -1.14 -8.52
CA PHE A 5 4.61 -2.35 -7.71
C PHE A 5 3.18 -2.58 -7.26
N TRP A 6 2.64 -3.73 -7.62
CA TRP A 6 1.26 -4.11 -7.37
C TRP A 6 1.20 -5.30 -6.44
N MET A 7 0.10 -5.41 -5.71
CA MET A 7 -0.23 -6.59 -4.92
C MET A 7 -1.63 -7.06 -5.30
N VAL A 8 -1.71 -8.33 -5.68
CA VAL A 8 -2.93 -9.04 -6.00
C VAL A 8 -3.32 -9.90 -4.83
N VAL A 9 -4.58 -9.78 -4.44
CA VAL A 9 -5.21 -10.47 -3.34
C VAL A 9 -6.15 -11.50 -3.94
N CYS A 10 -5.90 -12.78 -3.67
CA CYS A 10 -6.65 -13.90 -4.23
C CYS A 10 -6.93 -14.98 -3.18
N ASN A 11 -7.87 -15.88 -3.50
CA ASN A 11 -8.14 -17.06 -2.68
C ASN A 11 -7.15 -18.19 -2.94
N ALA A 12 -7.05 -19.12 -1.99
CA ALA A 12 -6.12 -20.24 -2.10
C ALA A 12 -6.41 -21.13 -3.31
N GLU A 13 -7.68 -21.32 -3.67
CA GLU A 13 -8.12 -22.11 -4.83
C GLU A 13 -7.72 -21.41 -6.14
N ASN A 14 -8.09 -20.13 -6.30
CA ASN A 14 -7.69 -19.34 -7.47
C ASN A 14 -6.17 -19.21 -7.61
N PHE A 15 -5.45 -19.14 -6.50
CA PHE A 15 -3.99 -19.17 -6.50
C PHE A 15 -3.46 -20.50 -7.03
N ARG A 16 -3.99 -21.64 -6.56
CA ARG A 16 -3.60 -22.97 -7.05
C ARG A 16 -3.85 -23.14 -8.54
N ILE A 17 -5.01 -22.73 -9.04
CA ILE A 17 -5.31 -22.74 -10.49
C ILE A 17 -4.28 -21.93 -11.27
N THR A 18 -3.89 -20.77 -10.76
CA THR A 18 -2.89 -19.89 -11.39
C THR A 18 -1.48 -20.52 -11.33
N GLN A 19 -1.15 -21.18 -10.23
CA GLN A 19 0.10 -21.89 -10.02
C GLN A 19 0.22 -23.13 -10.93
N ASP A 20 -0.84 -23.93 -11.06
CA ASP A 20 -0.88 -25.11 -11.94
C ASP A 20 -0.72 -24.73 -13.41
N ARG A 21 -1.18 -23.53 -13.77
CA ARG A 21 -0.96 -22.92 -15.10
C ARG A 21 0.41 -22.27 -15.26
N GLY A 22 1.26 -22.28 -14.24
CA GLY A 22 2.61 -21.74 -14.28
C GLY A 22 2.70 -20.22 -14.21
N PHE A 23 1.71 -19.52 -13.65
CA PHE A 23 1.66 -18.06 -13.56
C PHE A 23 1.78 -17.34 -14.90
N ASN A 24 1.10 -17.85 -15.93
CA ASN A 24 1.11 -17.23 -17.26
C ASN A 24 0.12 -16.06 -17.38
N LEU A 25 -1.00 -16.11 -16.65
CA LEU A 25 -2.08 -15.13 -16.72
C LEU A 25 -2.52 -14.70 -15.33
N LEU A 26 -2.79 -13.40 -15.19
CA LEU A 26 -3.40 -12.80 -14.02
C LEU A 26 -4.81 -12.32 -14.38
N GLY A 27 -5.83 -12.89 -13.72
CA GLY A 27 -7.21 -12.43 -13.82
C GLY A 27 -7.53 -11.33 -12.81
N LEU A 28 -8.28 -10.32 -13.22
CA LEU A 28 -8.70 -9.20 -12.36
C LEU A 28 -10.19 -8.88 -12.53
N LYS A 29 -10.83 -8.46 -11.43
CA LYS A 29 -12.25 -8.10 -11.40
C LYS A 29 -12.51 -6.78 -12.17
N PRO A 30 -13.70 -6.61 -12.77
CA PRO A 30 -14.02 -5.41 -13.57
C PRO A 30 -13.95 -4.10 -12.78
N GLN A 31 -14.26 -4.17 -11.49
CA GLN A 31 -14.24 -3.05 -10.55
C GLN A 31 -12.91 -2.30 -10.50
N HIS A 32 -11.82 -2.93 -10.94
CA HIS A 32 -10.48 -2.35 -10.93
C HIS A 32 -9.96 -1.98 -12.32
N ARG A 33 -10.81 -1.86 -13.34
CA ARG A 33 -10.42 -1.50 -14.72
C ARG A 33 -9.40 -0.36 -14.81
N ARG A 34 -9.64 0.74 -14.09
CA ARG A 34 -8.74 1.91 -14.08
C ARG A 34 -7.35 1.62 -13.50
N LYS A 35 -7.22 0.63 -12.61
CA LYS A 35 -5.93 0.19 -12.05
C LYS A 35 -5.26 -0.80 -13.00
N VAL A 36 -6.02 -1.76 -13.55
CA VAL A 36 -5.56 -2.73 -14.56
C VAL A 36 -4.91 -2.02 -15.74
N GLN A 37 -5.54 -0.96 -16.25
CA GLN A 37 -5.03 -0.15 -17.37
C GLN A 37 -3.69 0.56 -17.07
N ARG A 38 -3.34 0.74 -15.79
CA ARG A 38 -2.04 1.32 -15.41
C ARG A 38 -0.94 0.28 -15.29
N ILE A 39 -1.29 -1.00 -15.24
CA ILE A 39 -0.29 -2.07 -15.21
C ILE A 39 0.35 -2.09 -16.58
N GLY A 40 1.64 -1.77 -16.60
CA GLY A 40 2.47 -1.77 -17.80
C GLY A 40 3.41 -2.96 -17.83
N ASN A 41 4.02 -3.19 -18.99
CA ASN A 41 5.11 -4.15 -19.12
C ASN A 41 6.30 -3.73 -18.22
N GLY A 42 6.82 -4.69 -17.45
CA GLY A 42 7.89 -4.50 -16.48
C GLY A 42 7.41 -4.17 -15.06
N ASP A 43 6.10 -3.96 -14.85
CA ASP A 43 5.55 -3.80 -13.50
C ASP A 43 5.67 -5.10 -12.71
N ARG A 44 5.83 -4.97 -11.39
CA ARG A 44 6.00 -6.13 -10.51
C ARG A 44 4.75 -6.37 -9.69
N ILE A 45 4.37 -7.62 -9.56
CA ILE A 45 3.13 -8.08 -8.95
C ILE A 45 3.48 -9.05 -7.82
N LEU A 46 2.91 -8.81 -6.66
CA LEU A 46 3.02 -9.66 -5.48
C LEU A 46 1.70 -10.40 -5.26
N TYR A 47 1.75 -11.70 -5.04
CA TYR A 47 0.60 -12.51 -4.70
C TYR A 47 0.43 -12.62 -3.19
N TYR A 48 -0.78 -12.29 -2.74
CA TYR A 48 -1.24 -12.43 -1.36
C TYR A 48 -2.50 -13.30 -1.31
N VAL A 49 -2.48 -14.31 -0.44
CA VAL A 49 -3.61 -15.22 -0.24
C VAL A 49 -4.40 -14.80 1.00
N THR A 50 -5.62 -14.30 0.80
CA THR A 50 -6.43 -13.65 1.87
C THR A 50 -6.72 -14.57 3.05
N HIS A 51 -7.21 -15.78 2.78
CA HIS A 51 -7.65 -16.72 3.81
C HIS A 51 -6.50 -17.22 4.69
N LYS A 52 -5.33 -17.46 4.08
CA LYS A 52 -4.12 -17.90 4.80
C LYS A 52 -3.31 -16.72 5.34
N ARG A 53 -3.61 -15.49 4.91
CA ARG A 53 -2.84 -14.26 5.16
C ARG A 53 -1.35 -14.44 4.86
N LYS A 54 -1.02 -15.02 3.71
CA LYS A 54 0.38 -15.28 3.34
C LYS A 54 0.77 -14.67 2.03
N PHE A 55 2.02 -14.24 1.93
CA PHE A 55 2.66 -13.91 0.67
C PHE A 55 3.25 -15.18 0.05
N THR A 56 2.98 -15.38 -1.23
CA THR A 56 3.23 -16.67 -1.89
C THR A 56 4.16 -16.58 -3.09
N ALA A 57 4.01 -15.55 -3.92
CA ALA A 57 4.80 -15.43 -5.15
C ALA A 57 4.96 -13.99 -5.60
N THR A 58 6.00 -13.75 -6.39
CA THR A 58 6.19 -12.53 -7.17
C THR A 58 6.21 -12.87 -8.66
N ALA A 59 5.63 -11.97 -9.46
CA ALA A 59 5.59 -12.05 -10.91
C ALA A 59 5.89 -10.68 -11.51
N THR A 60 6.31 -10.68 -12.77
CA THR A 60 6.47 -9.46 -13.56
C THR A 60 5.43 -9.46 -14.67
N ALA A 61 4.73 -8.34 -14.85
CA ALA A 61 3.82 -8.14 -15.96
C ALA A 61 4.63 -8.01 -17.26
N THR A 62 4.33 -8.84 -18.25
CA THR A 62 5.03 -8.87 -19.54
C THR A 62 4.19 -8.30 -20.68
N GLY A 63 2.87 -8.24 -20.52
CA GLY A 63 1.95 -7.86 -21.58
C GLY A 63 0.98 -6.74 -21.20
N SER A 64 0.25 -6.27 -22.21
CA SER A 64 -0.92 -5.41 -22.03
C SER A 64 -2.09 -6.20 -21.47
N PHE A 65 -3.09 -5.49 -20.92
CA PHE A 65 -4.31 -6.13 -20.49
C PHE A 65 -5.14 -6.56 -21.71
N SER A 66 -5.72 -7.75 -21.64
CA SER A 66 -6.68 -8.29 -22.62
C SER A 66 -8.01 -8.54 -21.92
N GLU A 67 -9.10 -8.48 -22.68
CA GLU A 67 -10.45 -8.77 -22.18
C GLU A 67 -10.90 -10.12 -22.74
N ASP A 68 -11.16 -11.09 -21.87
CA ASP A 68 -11.59 -12.44 -22.23
C ASP A 68 -12.41 -13.07 -21.10
N ASP A 69 -13.61 -13.51 -21.44
CA ASP A 69 -14.64 -14.03 -20.54
C ASP A 69 -14.56 -15.54 -20.28
N THR A 70 -13.53 -16.23 -20.78
CA THR A 70 -13.39 -17.68 -20.51
C THR A 70 -13.24 -17.96 -18.99
N PRO A 71 -14.06 -18.85 -18.40
CA PRO A 71 -14.03 -19.10 -16.96
C PRO A 71 -12.80 -19.93 -16.58
N ILE A 72 -11.70 -19.25 -16.28
CA ILE A 72 -10.45 -19.88 -15.82
C ILE A 72 -10.42 -20.00 -14.29
N TRP A 73 -10.86 -18.96 -13.60
CA TRP A 73 -10.85 -18.87 -12.14
C TRP A 73 -12.25 -19.11 -11.58
N GLU A 74 -12.32 -19.53 -10.32
CA GLU A 74 -13.59 -19.65 -9.62
C GLU A 74 -14.21 -18.28 -9.36
N LYS A 75 -15.54 -18.20 -9.58
CA LYS A 75 -16.32 -16.97 -9.43
C LYS A 75 -16.47 -16.61 -7.97
N GLU A 76 -15.54 -15.80 -7.47
CA GLU A 76 -15.64 -15.25 -6.12
C GLU A 76 -16.68 -14.11 -6.06
N GLY A 77 -17.87 -14.45 -5.55
CA GLY A 77 -18.98 -13.50 -5.37
C GLY A 77 -19.79 -13.23 -6.63
N GLY A 78 -19.82 -14.17 -7.59
CA GLY A 78 -20.60 -14.06 -8.83
C GLY A 78 -20.02 -13.11 -9.88
N ALA A 79 -18.86 -12.49 -9.62
CA ALA A 79 -18.17 -11.62 -10.57
C ALA A 79 -17.28 -12.44 -11.51
N ASP A 80 -17.42 -12.20 -12.81
CA ASP A 80 -16.50 -12.70 -13.83
C ASP A 80 -15.16 -11.94 -13.78
N TRP A 81 -14.14 -12.54 -14.39
CA TRP A 81 -12.75 -12.05 -14.38
C TRP A 81 -12.31 -11.74 -15.82
N PRO A 82 -12.94 -10.75 -16.47
CA PRO A 82 -12.73 -10.51 -17.90
C PRO A 82 -11.35 -9.95 -18.18
N TYR A 83 -10.75 -9.21 -17.26
CA TYR A 83 -9.46 -8.59 -17.48
C TYR A 83 -8.31 -9.54 -17.16
N ARG A 84 -7.45 -9.74 -18.15
CA ARG A 84 -6.28 -10.61 -18.08
C ARG A 84 -5.02 -9.83 -18.37
N ILE A 85 -3.96 -10.16 -17.66
CA ILE A 85 -2.63 -9.62 -17.93
C ILE A 85 -1.67 -10.79 -18.05
N GLU A 86 -0.88 -10.79 -19.11
CA GLU A 86 0.24 -11.71 -19.23
C GLU A 86 1.31 -11.38 -18.20
N ILE A 87 1.66 -12.40 -17.44
CA ILE A 87 2.63 -12.29 -16.35
C ILE A 87 3.65 -13.42 -16.47
N LYS A 88 4.82 -13.18 -15.88
CA LYS A 88 5.89 -14.15 -15.78
C LYS A 88 6.26 -14.31 -14.31
N PRO A 89 6.25 -15.54 -13.75
CA PRO A 89 6.69 -15.76 -12.38
C PRO A 89 8.18 -15.43 -12.26
N GLU A 90 8.55 -14.78 -11.17
CA GLU A 90 9.94 -14.51 -10.83
C GLU A 90 10.36 -15.36 -9.63
N ILE A 91 9.55 -15.35 -8.57
CA ILE A 91 9.77 -16.18 -7.38
C ILE A 91 8.44 -16.80 -6.98
N VAL A 92 8.42 -18.12 -6.85
CA VAL A 92 7.24 -18.87 -6.40
C VAL A 92 7.63 -19.66 -5.16
N LEU A 93 7.04 -19.34 -4.02
CA LEU A 93 7.21 -20.08 -2.78
C LEU A 93 6.41 -21.39 -2.80
N GLU A 94 6.90 -22.39 -2.06
CA GLU A 94 6.13 -23.60 -1.77
C GLU A 94 5.24 -23.39 -0.55
N ASP A 95 4.20 -24.21 -0.40
CA ASP A 95 3.21 -24.13 0.69
C ASP A 95 3.85 -24.07 2.09
N SER A 96 4.98 -24.76 2.30
CA SER A 96 5.76 -24.78 3.55
C SER A 96 6.58 -23.51 3.78
N GLN A 97 6.91 -22.79 2.71
CA GLN A 97 7.79 -21.61 2.69
C GLN A 97 7.01 -20.29 2.63
N TYR A 98 5.68 -20.35 2.55
CA TYR A 98 4.84 -19.15 2.51
C TYR A 98 5.07 -18.25 3.71
N ILE A 99 5.28 -16.96 3.43
CA ILE A 99 5.54 -15.95 4.45
C ILE A 99 4.23 -15.50 5.06
N ASP A 100 4.10 -15.61 6.38
CA ASP A 100 2.95 -15.07 7.10
C ASP A 100 2.98 -13.53 7.08
N ALA A 101 1.91 -12.94 6.55
CA ALA A 101 1.79 -11.49 6.48
C ALA A 101 1.68 -10.84 7.86
N ASN A 102 1.28 -11.55 8.92
CA ASN A 102 1.33 -11.00 10.29
C ASN A 102 2.75 -10.56 10.70
N GLN A 103 3.79 -11.18 10.13
CA GLN A 103 5.19 -10.87 10.48
C GLN A 103 5.72 -9.65 9.72
N LEU A 104 5.26 -9.45 8.47
CA LEU A 104 5.75 -8.38 7.60
C LEU A 104 4.80 -7.17 7.52
N ALA A 105 3.48 -7.38 7.51
CA ALA A 105 2.49 -6.33 7.30
C ALA A 105 2.60 -5.16 8.28
N PRO A 106 2.87 -5.35 9.60
CA PRO A 106 3.09 -4.23 10.52
C PRO A 106 4.32 -3.38 10.21
N ARG A 107 5.27 -3.90 9.41
CA ARG A 107 6.50 -3.20 9.00
C ARG A 107 6.34 -2.47 7.68
N LEU A 108 5.27 -2.72 6.92
CA LEU A 108 5.02 -2.09 5.63
C LEU A 108 4.50 -0.67 5.82
N ASP A 109 5.07 0.28 5.09
CA ASP A 109 4.60 1.66 5.08
C ASP A 109 3.17 1.76 4.51
N TYR A 110 2.77 0.83 3.63
CA TYR A 110 1.42 0.73 3.08
C TYR A 110 0.34 0.61 4.16
N VAL A 111 0.60 -0.17 5.21
CA VAL A 111 -0.38 -0.47 6.25
C VAL A 111 -0.27 0.48 7.46
N LYS A 112 0.74 1.35 7.48
CA LYS A 112 1.00 2.31 8.57
C LYS A 112 -0.14 3.29 8.87
N ARG A 113 -1.06 3.47 7.92
CA ARG A 113 -2.27 4.30 8.09
C ARG A 113 -3.36 3.60 8.90
N TRP A 114 -3.28 2.29 9.05
CA TRP A 114 -4.21 1.47 9.81
C TRP A 114 -3.66 1.21 11.22
N THR A 115 -4.55 0.94 12.16
CA THR A 115 -4.12 0.45 13.47
C THR A 115 -3.42 -0.90 13.29
N PRO A 116 -2.35 -1.19 14.06
CA PRO A 116 -1.62 -2.44 13.94
C PRO A 116 -2.48 -3.69 14.12
N GLU A 117 -3.63 -3.60 14.80
CA GLU A 117 -4.57 -4.70 15.00
C GLU A 117 -5.46 -4.96 13.77
N ASN A 118 -5.83 -3.90 13.04
CA ASN A 118 -6.74 -3.97 11.88
C ASN A 118 -6.03 -3.85 10.54
N TRP A 119 -4.73 -4.17 10.53
CA TRP A 119 -3.87 -4.10 9.34
C TRP A 119 -4.45 -4.87 8.14
N TYR A 120 -5.13 -6.00 8.40
CA TYR A 120 -5.70 -6.88 7.37
C TYR A 120 -6.79 -6.21 6.54
N MET A 121 -7.45 -5.17 7.08
CA MET A 121 -8.45 -4.39 6.35
C MET A 121 -7.81 -3.60 5.20
N ALA A 122 -6.52 -3.26 5.30
CA ALA A 122 -5.79 -2.59 4.23
C ALA A 122 -5.70 -3.43 2.95
N PHE A 123 -5.78 -4.76 3.09
CA PHE A 123 -5.72 -5.70 1.97
C PHE A 123 -7.10 -6.11 1.45
N GLN A 124 -8.16 -5.44 1.89
CA GLN A 124 -9.49 -5.69 1.37
C GLN A 124 -9.61 -5.21 -0.09
N GLY A 125 -10.06 -6.09 -0.97
CA GLY A 125 -10.13 -5.85 -2.42
C GLY A 125 -9.02 -6.56 -3.17
N ASN A 126 -9.18 -6.73 -4.48
CA ASN A 126 -8.36 -7.64 -5.28
C ASN A 126 -7.01 -7.03 -5.68
N LEU A 127 -6.93 -5.72 -5.95
CA LEU A 127 -5.71 -5.08 -6.47
C LEU A 127 -5.29 -3.83 -5.69
N HIS A 128 -4.04 -3.84 -5.21
CA HIS A 128 -3.42 -2.76 -4.42
C HIS A 128 -2.12 -2.27 -5.05
N LEU A 129 -1.83 -0.98 -4.89
CA LEU A 129 -0.56 -0.38 -5.31
C LEU A 129 0.35 -0.25 -4.09
N LEU A 130 1.53 -0.85 -4.14
CA LEU A 130 2.50 -0.84 -3.06
C LEU A 130 3.63 0.17 -3.32
N PRO A 131 4.19 0.80 -2.26
CA PRO A 131 5.47 1.48 -2.34
C PRO A 131 6.59 0.52 -2.74
N LYS A 132 7.60 1.04 -3.45
CA LYS A 132 8.79 0.28 -3.86
C LYS A 132 9.51 -0.37 -2.66
N ALA A 133 9.65 0.36 -1.56
CA ALA A 133 10.35 -0.13 -0.37
C ALA A 133 9.67 -1.37 0.23
N ASP A 134 8.34 -1.34 0.33
CA ASP A 134 7.53 -2.43 0.87
C ASP A 134 7.61 -3.69 0.00
N PHE A 135 7.50 -3.53 -1.32
CA PHE A 135 7.60 -4.65 -2.25
C PHE A 135 8.98 -5.32 -2.14
N LEU A 136 10.04 -4.51 -2.14
CA LEU A 136 11.40 -5.03 -2.11
C LEU A 136 11.71 -5.72 -0.78
N LEU A 137 11.19 -5.22 0.34
CA LEU A 137 11.31 -5.88 1.64
C LEU A 137 10.74 -7.31 1.61
N ILE A 138 9.53 -7.47 1.06
CA ILE A 138 8.88 -8.79 0.95
C ILE A 138 9.65 -9.68 0.00
N GLU A 139 10.04 -9.15 -1.16
CA GLU A 139 10.79 -9.91 -2.16
C GLU A 139 12.14 -10.41 -1.63
N GLU A 140 12.88 -9.58 -0.90
CA GLU A 140 14.13 -10.00 -0.26
C GLU A 140 13.91 -11.14 0.72
N GLU A 141 12.83 -11.08 1.51
CA GLU A 141 12.50 -12.15 2.45
C GLU A 141 12.14 -13.45 1.71
N MET A 142 11.42 -13.35 0.59
CA MET A 142 11.16 -14.50 -0.29
C MET A 142 12.46 -15.09 -0.84
N LYS A 143 13.40 -14.23 -1.28
CA LYS A 143 14.70 -14.67 -1.80
C LYS A 143 15.53 -15.36 -0.72
N LYS A 144 15.56 -14.85 0.51
CA LYS A 144 16.26 -15.49 1.63
C LYS A 144 15.73 -16.89 1.90
N ILE A 145 14.41 -17.08 1.86
CA ILE A 145 13.80 -18.39 2.10
C ILE A 145 14.11 -19.35 0.94
N LYS A 146 14.00 -18.89 -0.31
CA LYS A 146 14.23 -19.72 -1.50
C LYS A 146 15.69 -20.08 -1.76
N PHE A 147 16.61 -19.13 -1.56
CA PHE A 147 18.04 -19.30 -1.85
C PHE A 147 18.89 -19.57 -0.59
N GLY A 148 18.31 -19.46 0.62
CA GLY A 148 18.96 -19.86 1.86
C GLY A 148 20.26 -19.11 2.18
N LYS A 149 21.26 -19.85 2.69
CA LYS A 149 22.58 -19.35 3.15
C LYS A 149 23.42 -18.66 2.07
N ASP A 150 23.12 -18.90 0.80
CA ASP A 150 23.86 -18.33 -0.34
C ASP A 150 23.35 -16.95 -0.77
N TYR A 151 22.25 -16.48 -0.18
CA TYR A 151 21.70 -15.16 -0.49
C TYR A 151 22.51 -14.04 0.18
N LYS A 152 23.28 -13.31 -0.63
CA LYS A 152 23.89 -12.03 -0.21
C LYS A 152 22.87 -10.91 -0.45
N PRO A 153 22.27 -10.30 0.59
CA PRO A 153 21.35 -9.19 0.41
C PRO A 153 22.05 -8.04 -0.31
N THR A 154 21.39 -7.45 -1.30
CA THR A 154 21.94 -6.29 -2.00
C THR A 154 21.87 -5.09 -1.07
N PRO A 155 22.98 -4.38 -0.76
CA PRO A 155 23.03 -3.38 0.31
C PRO A 155 22.24 -2.08 0.03
N SER A 156 21.50 -1.98 -1.07
CA SER A 156 20.80 -0.76 -1.50
C SER A 156 19.42 -0.53 -0.85
N LEU A 157 18.98 -1.41 0.06
CA LEU A 157 17.63 -1.38 0.65
C LEU A 157 17.58 -1.12 2.15
N LEU A 158 18.72 -0.83 2.79
CA LEU A 158 18.67 -0.22 4.10
C LEU A 158 18.12 1.22 3.94
N PRO A 159 17.03 1.61 4.64
CA PRO A 159 16.79 3.04 4.82
C PRO A 159 18.09 3.63 5.39
N PRO A 160 18.56 4.79 4.92
CA PRO A 160 19.78 5.39 5.44
C PRO A 160 19.58 5.51 6.96
N SER A 161 20.33 4.71 7.72
CA SER A 161 20.25 4.66 9.17
C SER A 161 20.22 6.09 9.67
N GLY A 162 19.07 6.50 10.18
CA GLY A 162 18.81 7.86 10.64
C GLY A 162 19.60 8.13 11.90
N ASN A 163 20.92 8.22 11.78
CA ASN A 163 21.80 8.69 12.84
C ASN A 163 21.69 10.22 12.88
N ARG A 164 20.49 10.73 13.19
CA ARG A 164 20.34 12.09 13.71
C ARG A 164 20.96 12.10 15.09
N LYS A 165 22.28 12.32 15.09
CA LYS A 165 23.05 12.74 16.26
C LYS A 165 22.30 13.95 16.83
N ARG A 166 21.47 13.72 17.86
CA ARG A 166 20.85 14.78 18.65
C ARG A 166 22.03 15.50 19.31
N LYS A 167 22.47 16.61 18.71
CA LYS A 167 23.45 17.51 19.31
C LYS A 167 22.73 18.16 20.49
N SER A 168 22.80 17.50 21.66
CA SER A 168 22.36 18.06 22.92
C SER A 168 23.18 19.33 23.17
N GLY A 169 22.53 20.48 22.99
CA GLY A 169 23.08 21.77 23.37
C GLY A 169 23.25 21.82 24.88
N SER A 170 24.45 21.49 25.34
CA SER A 170 24.90 21.82 26.69
C SER A 170 25.30 23.29 26.69
N ARG A 171 24.43 24.17 27.22
CA ARG A 171 24.86 25.47 27.75
C ARG A 171 24.40 25.56 29.19
N ARG A 172 25.41 25.52 30.05
CA ARG A 172 25.34 25.60 31.51
C ARG A 172 24.69 26.91 31.96
N HIS A 173 23.92 26.77 33.03
CA HIS A 173 23.53 27.80 33.99
C HIS A 173 24.76 28.52 34.60
N GLY A 174 24.66 29.83 34.76
CA GLY A 174 25.51 30.67 35.63
C GLY A 174 24.99 32.11 35.64
N ARG A 175 24.66 32.63 36.82
CA ARG A 175 23.68 33.70 37.11
C ARG A 175 24.42 35.01 37.55
N PRO A 176 23.78 36.04 38.15
CA PRO A 176 23.47 37.36 37.57
C PRO A 176 24.19 38.56 38.25
N GLY A 177 24.02 39.78 37.73
CA GLY A 177 24.23 41.01 38.53
C GLY A 177 24.25 42.32 37.71
N GLY A 178 23.53 43.34 38.18
CA GLY A 178 23.75 44.75 37.80
C GLY A 178 22.48 45.54 37.44
N GLN A 179 22.15 46.54 38.26
CA GLN A 179 20.93 47.36 38.26
C GLN A 179 20.99 48.60 37.33
N ARG A 180 19.83 48.98 36.76
CA ARG A 180 19.20 50.34 36.54
C ARG A 180 20.03 51.54 35.98
N PRO A 181 19.40 52.68 35.56
CA PRO A 181 18.06 52.95 34.99
C PRO A 181 18.08 53.86 33.72
N ALA A 182 16.89 54.27 33.24
CA ALA A 182 16.56 55.08 32.03
C ALA A 182 17.11 56.54 32.00
N PRO A 183 16.96 57.31 30.87
CA PRO A 183 15.77 58.18 30.73
C PRO A 183 15.23 58.46 29.29
N VAL A 184 13.91 58.77 29.26
CA VAL A 184 13.08 59.74 28.47
C VAL A 184 13.65 60.44 27.21
N ALA A 185 12.88 60.43 26.10
CA ALA A 185 12.30 61.62 25.42
C ALA A 185 11.56 61.28 24.10
N GLN A 186 10.69 62.19 23.68
CA GLN A 186 9.57 62.09 22.73
C GLN A 186 9.93 62.38 21.26
N GLY A 187 9.06 61.98 20.33
CA GLY A 187 9.01 62.52 18.96
C GLY A 187 8.16 61.68 17.99
N ALA A 188 6.99 62.19 17.60
CA ALA A 188 6.13 61.68 16.52
C ALA A 188 6.48 62.40 15.18
N PRO A 189 5.70 62.28 14.08
CA PRO A 189 4.93 61.17 13.49
C PRO A 189 5.28 60.96 11.99
N GLY A 190 4.67 59.97 11.31
CA GLY A 190 4.51 60.07 9.85
C GLY A 190 4.16 58.77 9.11
N ALA A 191 2.98 58.79 8.47
CA ALA A 191 2.63 58.13 7.20
C ALA A 191 2.70 56.58 7.12
N ALA A 192 1.89 55.84 6.36
CA ALA A 192 0.67 56.04 5.58
C ALA A 192 0.33 54.63 5.01
N VAL A 193 -0.93 54.16 5.17
CA VAL A 193 -1.76 53.27 4.30
C VAL A 193 -1.15 52.01 3.58
N PRO A 194 -1.93 51.15 2.90
CA PRO A 194 -3.04 50.28 3.37
C PRO A 194 -2.85 48.81 2.88
N GLY A 195 -3.78 47.90 3.20
CA GLY A 195 -4.01 46.70 2.37
C GLY A 195 -4.17 45.38 3.14
N ALA A 196 -5.28 45.23 3.86
CA ALA A 196 -5.69 43.94 4.40
C ALA A 196 -6.49 43.16 3.33
N VAL A 197 -5.87 42.11 2.78
CA VAL A 197 -6.58 41.07 2.01
C VAL A 197 -6.95 39.97 2.99
N THR A 198 -8.22 39.95 3.41
CA THR A 198 -8.77 38.88 4.26
C THR A 198 -9.03 37.64 3.41
N GLN A 199 -8.23 36.60 3.60
CA GLN A 199 -8.48 35.27 3.04
C GLN A 199 -9.31 34.47 4.05
N ALA A 200 -10.56 34.12 3.70
CA ALA A 200 -11.40 33.21 4.47
C ALA A 200 -11.09 31.74 4.10
N PRO A 201 -11.17 30.79 5.04
CA PRO A 201 -10.59 29.45 4.90
C PRO A 201 -11.47 28.45 4.14
N ALA A 202 -10.78 27.50 3.51
CA ALA A 202 -11.33 26.37 2.77
C ALA A 202 -12.21 25.45 3.63
N ARG A 203 -13.40 25.14 3.10
CA ARG A 203 -14.30 24.10 3.62
C ARG A 203 -13.75 22.70 3.30
N THR A 204 -13.64 21.89 4.33
CA THR A 204 -13.44 20.43 4.31
C THR A 204 -14.55 19.73 3.53
N PRO A 205 -14.26 18.77 2.62
CA PRO A 205 -15.30 17.90 2.09
C PRO A 205 -15.57 16.73 3.05
N ALA A 206 -16.86 16.57 3.34
CA ALA A 206 -17.45 15.53 4.18
C ALA A 206 -17.32 14.13 3.58
N ALA A 207 -17.20 13.13 4.46
CA ALA A 207 -17.24 11.71 4.15
C ALA A 207 -18.64 11.28 3.64
N PRO A 208 -18.73 10.36 2.65
CA PRO A 208 -20.01 9.82 2.23
C PRO A 208 -20.53 8.73 3.19
N ALA A 209 -21.82 8.81 3.49
CA ALA A 209 -22.59 7.85 4.30
C ALA A 209 -22.73 6.48 3.61
N PRO A 210 -22.93 5.39 4.38
CA PRO A 210 -23.06 4.03 3.84
C PRO A 210 -24.43 3.78 3.16
N PRO A 211 -24.51 2.90 2.14
CA PRO A 211 -25.75 2.57 1.46
C PRO A 211 -26.65 1.62 2.27
N ALA A 212 -27.95 1.83 2.12
CA ALA A 212 -29.05 1.12 2.74
C ALA A 212 -29.14 -0.37 2.33
N ALA A 213 -29.57 -1.19 3.27
CA ALA A 213 -29.84 -2.62 3.11
C ALA A 213 -31.00 -2.89 2.13
N PRO A 214 -30.95 -3.96 1.32
CA PRO A 214 -32.07 -4.36 0.47
C PRO A 214 -33.17 -5.07 1.28
N ALA A 215 -34.41 -4.69 0.98
CA ALA A 215 -35.63 -5.28 1.50
C ALA A 215 -35.77 -6.76 1.09
N SER A 216 -36.17 -7.55 2.07
CA SER A 216 -36.55 -8.95 1.97
C SER A 216 -37.81 -9.11 1.12
N SER A 217 -37.69 -9.82 0.00
CA SER A 217 -38.81 -10.47 -0.70
C SER A 217 -38.93 -11.92 -0.21
N GLY A 218 -40.01 -12.19 0.53
CA GLY A 218 -40.41 -13.53 0.98
C GLY A 218 -41.83 -13.85 0.48
N THR A 219 -41.92 -14.99 -0.17
CA THR A 219 -43.04 -15.65 -0.87
C THR A 219 -44.02 -16.39 0.05
N ALA A 220 -45.31 -16.46 -0.33
CA ALA A 220 -46.28 -17.58 -0.22
C ALA A 220 -47.71 -17.03 -0.50
N ALA A 221 -48.50 -17.43 -1.50
CA ALA A 221 -49.10 -18.73 -1.81
C ALA A 221 -50.10 -19.24 -0.74
N ALA A 222 -51.40 -18.98 -0.96
CA ALA A 222 -52.55 -19.87 -0.70
C ALA A 222 -53.86 -19.08 -0.88
N GLU A 223 -54.58 -19.29 -1.99
CA GLU A 223 -55.93 -19.88 -2.05
C GLU A 223 -56.28 -20.19 -3.52
#